data_AF-A0A3S0SR86-F1
#
_entry.id   AF-A0A3S0SR86-F1
#
_cell.length_a   1.000
_cell.length_b   1.000
_cell.length_c   1.000
_cell.angle_alpha   90.00
_cell.angle_beta   90.00
_cell.angle_gamma   90.00
#
_symmetry.space_group_name_H-M   'P 1'
#
loop_
_entity.id
_entity.type
_entity.pdbx_description
1 polymer ?
#
loop_
_entity_poly.entity_id
_entity_poly.type
_entity_poly.pdbx_seq_one_letter_code
_entity_poly.pdbx_strand_id
1 'polypeptide(L)' 'PIEQLFSKIKQAMRTAMARSEEAVHNALAQAIETIQPSECENYIRNSGYGST' A
#
# COMPACT_ATOMS: atom_id res chain seq x y z
N PRO A 1 1.41 3.82 11.56
CA PRO A 1 1.88 2.84 10.55
C PRO A 1 1.55 3.20 9.08
N ILE A 2 1.41 4.48 8.71
CA ILE A 2 1.08 4.87 7.33
C ILE A 2 2.27 4.64 6.37
N GLU A 3 3.50 4.77 6.85
CA GLU A 3 4.72 4.54 6.07
C GLU A 3 4.85 3.11 5.51
N GLN A 4 4.40 2.10 6.25
CA GLN A 4 4.43 0.69 5.81
C GLN A 4 3.46 0.47 4.63
N LEU A 5 2.25 1.02 4.74
CA LEU A 5 1.25 0.99 3.67
C LEU A 5 1.78 1.68 2.40
N PHE A 6 2.31 2.89 2.53
CA PHE A 6 2.87 3.64 1.40
C PHE A 6 4.08 2.96 0.77
N SER A 7 4.86 2.17 1.53
CA SER A 7 5.97 1.41 0.97
C SER A 7 5.50 0.33 -0.01
N LYS A 8 4.42 -0.40 0.32
CA LYS A 8 3.79 -1.37 -0.59
C LYS A 8 3.20 -0.70 -1.84
N ILE A 9 2.48 0.41 -1.67
CA ILE A 9 1.93 1.17 -2.79
C ILE A 9 3.05 1.66 -3.72
N LYS A 10 4.12 2.26 -3.16
CA LYS A 10 5.29 2.70 -3.95
C LYS A 10 5.94 1.55 -4.72
N GLN A 11 6.03 0.37 -4.13
CA GLN A 11 6.57 -0.81 -4.81
C GLN A 11 5.70 -1.20 -6.01
N ALA A 12 4.39 -1.33 -5.83
CA ALA A 12 3.46 -1.66 -6.91
C ALA A 12 3.51 -0.63 -8.05
N MET A 13 3.52 0.66 -7.71
CA MET A 13 3.62 1.74 -8.70
C MET A 13 4.94 1.71 -9.48
N ARG A 14 6.06 1.38 -8.82
CA ARG A 14 7.36 1.21 -9.50
C ARG A 14 7.34 0.05 -10.48
N THR A 15 6.68 -1.06 -10.13
CA THR A 15 6.50 -2.21 -11.03
C THR A 15 5.60 -1.87 -12.23
N ALA A 16 4.53 -1.09 -12.02
CA ALA A 16 3.60 -0.72 -13.07
C ALA A 16 4.22 0.19 -14.16
N MET A 17 5.23 1.01 -13.81
CA MET A 17 5.94 1.92 -14.73
C MET A 17 5.02 2.79 -15.62
N ALA A 18 3.82 3.13 -15.14
CA ALA A 18 2.84 3.90 -15.89
C ALA A 18 3.37 5.29 -16.33
N ARG A 19 3.04 5.69 -17.56
CA ARG A 19 3.52 6.95 -18.19
C ARG A 19 2.40 7.90 -18.63
N SER A 20 1.14 7.54 -18.40
CA SER A 20 -0.01 8.43 -18.56
C SER A 20 -0.72 8.62 -17.23
N GLU A 21 -1.39 9.75 -17.06
CA GLU A 21 -2.18 10.05 -15.86
C GLU A 21 -3.21 8.96 -15.57
N GLU A 22 -3.98 8.57 -16.59
CA GLU A 22 -4.97 7.50 -16.49
C GLU A 22 -4.35 6.17 -16.05
N ALA A 23 -3.20 5.79 -16.63
CA ALA A 23 -2.52 4.56 -16.25
C ALA A 23 -1.97 4.62 -14.81
N VAL A 24 -1.52 5.80 -14.35
CA VAL A 24 -1.08 6.01 -12.96
C VAL A 24 -2.27 5.87 -12.00
N HIS A 25 -3.42 6.48 -12.30
CA HIS A 25 -4.63 6.36 -11.48
C HIS A 25 -5.12 4.91 -11.41
N ASN A 26 -5.17 4.20 -12.54
CA ASN A 26 -5.56 2.80 -12.59
C ASN A 26 -4.60 1.90 -11.81
N ALA A 27 -3.28 2.12 -11.95
CA ALA A 27 -2.28 1.36 -11.20
C ALA A 27 -2.38 1.62 -9.69
N LEU A 28 -2.67 2.85 -9.27
CA LEU A 28 -2.88 3.19 -7.87
C LEU A 28 -4.14 2.50 -7.32
N ALA A 29 -5.25 2.54 -8.06
CA ALA A 29 -6.49 1.85 -7.67
C ALA A 29 -6.26 0.35 -7.48
N GLN A 30 -5.62 -0.31 -8.44
CA GLN A 30 -5.26 -1.73 -8.34
C GLN A 30 -4.34 -2.01 -7.16
N ALA A 31 -3.33 -1.16 -6.91
CA ALA A 31 -2.43 -1.32 -5.78
C ALA A 31 -3.19 -1.26 -4.44
N ILE A 32 -4.15 -0.34 -4.30
CA ILE A 32 -5.00 -0.21 -3.10
C ILE A 32 -5.89 -1.45 -2.93
N GLU A 33 -6.50 -1.97 -4.00
CA GLU A 33 -7.34 -3.18 -3.96
C GLU A 33 -6.59 -4.43 -3.49
N THR A 34 -5.26 -4.48 -3.66
CA THR A 34 -4.45 -5.62 -3.20
C THR A 34 -4.20 -5.63 -1.68
N ILE A 35 -4.56 -4.56 -0.96
CA ILE A 35 -4.24 -4.41 0.45
C ILE A 35 -5.36 -5.06 1.29
N GLN A 36 -5.00 -6.13 2.00
CA GLN A 36 -5.95 -6.87 2.82
C GLN A 36 -6.09 -6.25 4.22
N PRO A 37 -7.27 -6.32 4.86
CA PRO A 37 -7.47 -5.82 6.22
C PRO A 37 -6.49 -6.42 7.25
N SER A 38 -6.20 -7.72 7.13
CA SER A 38 -5.22 -8.41 8.00
C SER A 38 -3.81 -7.86 7.87
N GLU A 39 -3.44 -7.33 6.70
CA GLU A 39 -2.15 -6.66 6.48
C GLU A 39 -2.10 -5.32 7.23
N CYS A 40 -3.20 -4.55 7.20
CA CYS A 40 -3.32 -3.31 7.97
C CYS A 40 -3.21 -3.56 9.48
N GLU A 41 -3.87 -4.60 10.00
CA GLU A 41 -3.74 -5.03 11.40
C GLU A 41 -2.28 -5.36 11.74
N ASN A 42 -1.58 -6.07 10.86
CA ASN A 42 -0.16 -6.37 11.03
C ASN A 42 0.70 -5.09 11.05
N TYR A 43 0.43 -4.11 10.19
CA TYR A 43 1.16 -2.85 10.20
C TYR A 43 0.98 -2.08 11.52
N ILE A 44 -0.24 -2.07 12.07
CA ILE A 44 -0.57 -1.45 13.35
C ILE A 44 0.21 -2.13 14.48
N ARG A 45 0.12 -3.46 14.57
CA ARG A 45 0.83 -4.27 15.56
C ARG A 45 2.36 -4.11 15.47
N ASN A 46 2.92 -4.14 14.26
CA ASN A 46 4.35 -3.95 14.02
C ASN A 46 4.83 -2.53 14.40
N SER A 47 3.93 -1.55 14.43
CA SER A 47 4.24 -0.19 14.92
C SER A 47 4.07 -0.04 16.44
N GLY A 48 3.89 -1.15 17.17
CA GLY A 48 3.78 -1.14 18.64
C GLY A 48 2.40 -0.76 19.17
N TYR A 49 1.43 -0.49 18.28
CA TYR A 49 0.05 -0.28 18.67
C TYR A 49 -0.61 -1.66 18.89
N GLY A 50 -0.94 -1.99 20.15
CA GLY A 50 -1.55 -3.27 20.52
C GLY A 50 -0.74 -4.11 21.51
N SER A 51 0.47 -3.69 21.87
CA SER A 51 1.15 -4.20 23.07
C SER A 51 0.67 -3.37 24.27
N THR A 52 -0.33 -3.87 24.99
CA THR A 52 -0.71 -3.40 26.33
C THR A 52 -0.06 -4.24 27.40
#